data_AF-A0A9P0NU49-F1
#
_entry.id   AF-A0A9P0NU49-F1
#
_cell.length_a   1.000
_cell.length_b   1.000
_cell.length_c   1.000
_cell.angle_alpha   90.00
_cell.angle_beta   90.00
_cell.angle_gamma   90.00
#
_symmetry.space_group_name_H-M   'P 1'
#
loop_
_entity.id
_entity.type
_entity.pdbx_description
1 polymer ?
#
loop_
_entity_poly.entity_id
_entity_poly.type
_entity_poly.pdbx_seq_one_letter_code
_entity_poly.pdbx_strand_id
1 'polypeptide(L)'
;MDEQSTRLVHSSTIRTRMAIPNIKMTNPIKKLVSKQRKRYTEDGFNLDLTYILHNVIAMGFPAENLEGVVYRNHIDDVSRLLDQKHPNHYKIYNLCSERSYDSRKFHQRVATYPFQDHNPPSIEVIKPFCEDVHQWLDKDSRNVAAVHCKAGKGRTGVMICCYLLHSLQCVSAEDALNYYGQKRTFDKKGVTIPSQRRYVNYYALLVEKNLNYKPVVLTVKEIKLDPVPNIFNSGQTCIRLVISEWINGDSSKIRKVYSSDVQDMRRNASDVTIRLTQMTQVLGDVKVECYNKHKMKKKEKLFHFWFNTFFVCEPAVTENGNRENKHCGQQDKTVHSNGMDDSTNFRFPNNQMRTHSVGHVGGSDNRLLTLNMNKWELDGHKDKQNKLFSADFHVSLLFERTDVSEPVVGETLSESESSSCTTAEEEEDGWESGFRKPVA
;
A
#
# COMPACT_ATOMS: atom_id res chain seq x y z
N MET A 1 67.86 -52.46 34.97
CA MET A 1 66.41 -52.78 35.00
C MET A 1 65.76 -51.76 35.93
N ASP A 2 64.72 -51.14 35.39
CA ASP A 2 63.54 -50.54 36.04
C ASP A 2 63.65 -49.22 36.84
N GLU A 3 63.39 -48.14 36.09
CA GLU A 3 62.22 -47.24 36.12
C GLU A 3 61.68 -46.53 37.40
N GLN A 4 61.25 -45.26 37.15
CA GLN A 4 60.28 -44.39 37.84
C GLN A 4 60.77 -43.55 39.05
N SER A 5 60.44 -42.27 39.27
CA SER A 5 59.54 -41.28 38.62
C SER A 5 59.88 -39.83 39.05
N THR A 6 59.67 -38.91 38.10
CA THR A 6 59.48 -37.44 38.07
C THR A 6 59.46 -36.53 39.33
N ARG A 7 60.01 -35.30 39.18
CA ARG A 7 59.38 -34.01 39.59
C ARG A 7 59.97 -32.79 38.85
N LEU A 8 59.09 -31.81 38.62
CA LEU A 8 59.11 -30.70 37.65
C LEU A 8 59.99 -29.49 38.01
N VAL A 9 60.48 -28.80 36.96
CA VAL A 9 61.19 -27.50 36.99
C VAL A 9 60.24 -26.38 36.51
N HIS A 10 60.23 -25.26 37.24
CA HIS A 10 59.59 -23.99 36.84
C HIS A 10 60.50 -23.18 35.91
N SER A 11 59.98 -22.64 34.81
CA SER A 11 60.55 -21.44 34.18
C SER A 11 59.50 -20.65 33.40
N SER A 12 59.54 -19.34 33.62
CA SER A 12 58.64 -18.29 33.16
C SER A 12 58.92 -17.83 31.73
N THR A 13 57.88 -17.66 30.90
CA THR A 13 57.97 -16.92 29.64
C THR A 13 56.84 -15.91 29.52
N ILE A 14 57.22 -14.63 29.43
CA ILE A 14 56.38 -13.47 29.14
C ILE A 14 55.82 -13.61 27.72
N ARG A 15 54.49 -13.61 27.55
CA ARG A 15 53.80 -13.56 26.25
C ARG A 15 53.23 -12.18 25.99
N THR A 16 53.83 -11.48 25.03
CA THR A 16 53.29 -10.30 24.36
C THR A 16 51.92 -10.63 23.77
N ARG A 17 50.86 -9.93 24.20
CA ARG A 17 49.51 -10.06 23.62
C ARG A 17 49.51 -9.40 22.24
N MET A 18 49.58 -10.20 21.17
CA MET A 18 49.20 -9.74 19.84
C MET A 18 47.68 -9.52 19.80
N ALA A 19 47.27 -8.33 19.37
CA ALA A 19 45.87 -8.01 19.11
C ALA A 19 45.37 -8.86 17.92
N ILE A 20 44.33 -9.65 18.17
CA ILE A 20 43.63 -10.41 17.13
C ILE A 20 42.76 -9.42 16.35
N PRO A 21 42.94 -9.25 15.03
CA PRO A 21 42.07 -8.40 14.24
C PRO A 21 40.66 -8.98 14.22
N ASN A 22 39.68 -8.13 14.49
CA ASN A 22 38.27 -8.48 14.56
C ASN A 22 37.77 -8.85 13.15
N ILE A 23 37.78 -10.14 12.81
CA ILE A 23 37.28 -10.65 11.52
C ILE A 23 35.77 -10.42 11.47
N LYS A 24 35.33 -9.54 10.57
CA LYS A 24 33.92 -9.27 10.25
C LYS A 24 33.24 -10.55 9.73
N MET A 25 32.59 -11.31 10.60
CA MET A 25 31.63 -12.33 10.17
C MET A 25 30.34 -11.65 9.68
N THR A 26 30.26 -11.39 8.37
CA THR A 26 28.97 -11.08 7.75
C THR A 26 28.13 -12.35 7.73
N ASN A 27 27.05 -12.42 8.52
CA ASN A 27 26.17 -13.58 8.55
C ASN A 27 25.54 -13.80 7.14
N PRO A 28 25.87 -14.88 6.41
CA PRO A 28 25.41 -15.13 5.04
C PRO A 28 23.89 -15.22 4.92
N ILE A 29 23.20 -15.59 6.01
CA ILE A 29 21.75 -15.70 6.08
C ILE A 29 21.07 -14.33 5.93
N LYS A 30 21.66 -13.27 6.51
CA LYS A 30 21.12 -11.92 6.37
C LYS A 30 21.14 -11.47 4.91
N LYS A 31 22.24 -11.73 4.18
CA LYS A 31 22.35 -11.42 2.73
C LYS A 31 21.28 -12.16 1.92
N LEU A 32 21.01 -13.41 2.26
CA LEU A 32 19.99 -14.23 1.59
C LEU A 32 18.57 -13.65 1.77
N VAL A 33 18.23 -13.13 2.96
CA VAL A 33 16.91 -12.54 3.22
C VAL A 33 16.75 -11.14 2.62
N SER A 34 17.83 -10.37 2.50
CA SER A 34 17.83 -9.09 1.76
C SER A 34 17.54 -9.27 0.27
N LYS A 35 17.85 -10.44 -0.31
CA LYS A 35 17.73 -10.69 -1.76
C LYS A 35 18.37 -9.52 -2.53
N GLN A 36 17.62 -8.87 -3.42
CA GLN A 36 18.08 -7.75 -4.27
C GLN A 36 17.99 -6.36 -3.62
N ARG A 37 17.76 -6.26 -2.30
CA ARG A 37 17.71 -4.95 -1.61
C ARG A 37 19.12 -4.44 -1.31
N LYS A 38 19.34 -3.15 -1.54
CA LYS A 38 20.61 -2.48 -1.21
C LYS A 38 20.73 -2.39 0.32
N ARG A 39 21.88 -2.79 0.84
CA ARG A 39 22.19 -2.79 2.28
C ARG A 39 23.17 -1.67 2.58
N TYR A 40 23.09 -1.14 3.78
CA TYR A 40 24.11 -0.25 4.33
C TYR A 40 25.23 -1.10 4.92
N THR A 41 26.45 -1.01 4.36
CA THR A 41 27.62 -1.84 4.75
C THR A 41 28.84 -1.04 5.20
N GLU A 42 28.66 0.24 5.50
CA GLU A 42 29.71 1.18 5.90
C GLU A 42 29.85 1.26 7.43
N ASP A 43 30.94 1.86 7.93
CA ASP A 43 31.18 2.17 9.35
C ASP A 43 31.03 0.99 10.32
N GLY A 44 31.28 -0.22 9.83
CA GLY A 44 31.14 -1.45 10.61
C GLY A 44 29.69 -1.95 10.77
N PHE A 45 28.73 -1.32 10.11
CA PHE A 45 27.34 -1.76 10.08
C PHE A 45 27.05 -2.65 8.86
N ASN A 46 26.03 -3.52 8.98
CA ASN A 46 25.52 -4.31 7.86
C ASN A 46 24.00 -4.47 7.97
N LEU A 47 23.28 -3.42 7.59
CA LEU A 47 21.83 -3.30 7.82
C LEU A 47 21.07 -3.30 6.49
N ASP A 48 19.90 -3.94 6.48
CA ASP A 48 18.90 -3.77 5.43
C ASP A 48 18.28 -2.37 5.56
N LEU A 49 19.01 -1.36 5.09
CA LEU A 49 18.75 0.06 5.24
C LEU A 49 19.30 0.79 4.00
N THR A 50 18.58 1.79 3.51
CA THR A 50 18.96 2.58 2.34
C THR A 50 18.47 4.01 2.49
N TYR A 51 19.35 4.98 2.24
CA TYR A 51 18.96 6.38 2.04
C TYR A 51 18.31 6.52 0.67
N ILE A 52 17.01 6.81 0.65
CA ILE A 52 16.28 7.12 -0.58
C ILE A 52 16.58 8.56 -0.98
N LEU A 53 16.42 9.48 -0.04
CA LEU A 53 16.99 10.83 -0.05
C LEU A 53 18.07 10.94 1.03
N HIS A 54 18.77 12.07 1.10
CA HIS A 54 19.75 12.31 2.16
C HIS A 54 19.12 12.28 3.58
N ASN A 55 17.85 12.67 3.70
CA ASN A 55 17.08 12.75 4.94
C ASN A 55 15.88 11.77 5.01
N VAL A 56 15.73 10.87 4.04
CA VAL A 56 14.66 9.85 4.02
C VAL A 56 15.26 8.46 3.86
N ILE A 57 15.08 7.62 4.88
CA ILE A 57 15.60 6.26 4.95
C ILE A 57 14.47 5.25 4.75
N ALA A 58 14.71 4.24 3.92
CA ALA A 58 13.92 3.01 3.85
C ALA A 58 14.68 1.86 4.50
N MET A 59 14.06 1.13 5.43
CA MET A 59 14.71 0.00 6.09
C MET A 59 13.80 -1.20 6.33
N GLY A 60 14.40 -2.37 6.56
CA GLY A 60 13.73 -3.55 7.08
C GLY A 60 13.42 -3.43 8.57
N PHE A 61 12.53 -4.29 9.05
CA PHE A 61 12.08 -4.29 10.44
C PHE A 61 13.24 -4.43 11.45
N PRO A 62 13.32 -3.55 12.48
CA PRO A 62 14.25 -3.70 13.59
C PRO A 62 13.72 -4.76 14.57
N ALA A 63 14.35 -5.93 14.61
CA ALA A 63 13.91 -7.06 15.42
C ALA A 63 14.62 -7.10 16.79
N GLU A 64 13.86 -7.43 17.84
CA GLU A 64 14.36 -7.68 19.20
C GLU A 64 14.81 -9.14 19.40
N ASN A 65 13.99 -10.10 18.93
CA ASN A 65 14.22 -11.52 19.21
C ASN A 65 15.36 -12.10 18.36
N LEU A 66 16.16 -13.00 18.95
CA LEU A 66 17.29 -13.70 18.31
C LEU A 66 16.91 -14.36 16.97
N GLU A 67 15.74 -15.01 16.87
CA GLU A 67 15.25 -15.59 15.61
C GLU A 67 15.00 -14.52 14.53
N GLY A 68 14.46 -13.37 14.93
CA GLY A 68 14.28 -12.22 14.04
C GLY A 68 15.61 -11.63 13.60
N VAL A 69 16.58 -11.52 14.51
CA VAL A 69 17.93 -10.99 14.28
C VAL A 69 18.72 -11.81 13.27
N VAL A 70 18.53 -13.14 13.20
CA VAL A 70 19.21 -13.99 12.20
C VAL A 70 18.83 -13.57 10.76
N TYR A 71 17.60 -13.10 10.56
CA TYR A 71 17.05 -12.78 9.24
C TYR A 71 16.83 -11.28 8.99
N ARG A 72 16.86 -10.44 10.03
CA ARG A 72 16.52 -9.00 10.00
C ARG A 72 17.62 -8.15 10.64
N ASN A 73 17.36 -6.84 10.70
CA ASN A 73 18.20 -5.91 11.42
C ASN A 73 18.03 -6.14 12.93
N HIS A 74 19.13 -6.17 13.67
CA HIS A 74 19.07 -6.12 15.13
C HIS A 74 18.64 -4.71 15.54
N ILE A 75 17.65 -4.57 16.42
CA ILE A 75 17.15 -3.25 16.83
C ILE A 75 18.26 -2.36 17.42
N ASP A 76 19.11 -2.92 18.27
CA ASP A 76 20.24 -2.19 18.86
C ASP A 76 21.28 -1.73 17.81
N ASP A 77 21.50 -2.49 16.72
CA ASP A 77 22.38 -2.03 15.64
C ASP A 77 21.76 -0.87 14.86
N VAL A 78 20.44 -0.88 14.66
CA VAL A 78 19.72 0.22 13.99
C VAL A 78 19.75 1.46 14.87
N SER A 79 19.42 1.32 16.15
CA SER A 79 19.47 2.41 17.14
C SER A 79 20.87 3.01 17.22
N ARG A 80 21.91 2.16 17.36
CA ARG A 80 23.31 2.61 17.37
C ARG A 80 23.73 3.33 16.09
N LEU A 81 23.33 2.86 14.91
CA LEU A 81 23.62 3.55 13.65
C LEU A 81 22.98 4.94 13.63
N LEU A 82 21.70 5.03 14.00
CA LEU A 82 20.94 6.28 13.94
C LEU A 82 21.41 7.27 15.00
N ASP A 83 21.76 6.81 16.21
CA ASP A 83 22.34 7.66 17.25
C ASP A 83 23.74 8.15 16.87
N GLN A 84 24.54 7.34 16.18
CA GLN A 84 25.88 7.74 15.71
C GLN A 84 25.83 8.71 14.53
N LYS A 85 24.91 8.51 13.58
CA LYS A 85 24.83 9.32 12.35
C LYS A 85 23.94 10.55 12.49
N HIS A 86 22.85 10.44 13.25
CA HIS A 86 21.78 11.45 13.37
C HIS A 86 21.39 11.68 14.83
N PRO A 87 22.34 12.03 15.72
CA PRO A 87 22.07 12.14 17.16
C PRO A 87 20.91 13.12 17.42
N ASN A 88 19.83 12.64 18.03
CA ASN A 88 18.58 13.39 18.30
C ASN A 88 17.83 13.94 17.07
N HIS A 89 18.28 13.59 15.86
CA HIS A 89 17.75 14.11 14.59
C HIS A 89 17.09 13.01 13.75
N TYR A 90 16.54 11.96 14.35
CA TYR A 90 15.74 10.98 13.62
C TYR A 90 14.39 10.68 14.25
N LYS A 91 13.41 10.36 13.39
CA LYS A 91 12.10 9.83 13.75
C LYS A 91 11.80 8.58 12.92
N ILE A 92 11.25 7.55 13.57
CA ILE A 92 10.91 6.27 12.96
C ILE A 92 9.43 6.24 12.59
N TYR A 93 9.12 5.67 11.43
CA TYR A 93 7.75 5.44 10.96
C TYR A 93 7.51 3.95 10.73
N ASN A 94 6.71 3.33 11.59
CA ASN A 94 6.36 1.91 11.54
C ASN A 94 5.07 1.69 10.73
N LEU A 95 5.17 0.96 9.62
CA LEU A 95 4.03 0.62 8.77
C LEU A 95 3.44 -0.78 9.04
N CYS A 96 3.97 -1.51 10.03
CA CYS A 96 3.50 -2.85 10.35
C CYS A 96 2.20 -2.80 11.17
N SER A 97 1.16 -3.47 10.68
CA SER A 97 -0.04 -3.77 11.48
C SER A 97 0.18 -4.99 12.37
N GLU A 98 1.10 -5.87 11.98
CA GLU A 98 1.32 -7.16 12.62
C GLU A 98 2.41 -7.17 13.70
N ARG A 99 3.20 -6.10 13.83
CA ARG A 99 4.42 -6.06 14.65
C ARG A 99 4.71 -4.66 15.20
N SER A 100 5.10 -4.62 16.47
CA SER A 100 5.64 -3.47 17.18
C SER A 100 6.92 -3.88 17.92
N TYR A 101 7.58 -2.92 18.56
CA TYR A 101 8.77 -3.07 19.40
C TYR A 101 8.79 -1.91 20.41
N ASP A 102 9.67 -1.98 21.40
CA ASP A 102 9.79 -0.94 22.42
C ASP A 102 10.29 0.39 21.82
N SER A 103 9.44 1.42 21.80
CA SER A 103 9.77 2.74 21.26
C SER A 103 10.87 3.46 22.04
N ARG A 104 11.14 3.06 23.29
CA ARG A 104 12.23 3.62 24.11
C ARG A 104 13.60 3.35 23.50
N LYS A 105 13.77 2.29 22.70
CA LYS A 105 14.99 2.01 21.92
C LYS A 105 15.32 3.10 20.89
N PHE A 106 14.34 3.93 20.55
CA PHE A 106 14.46 5.04 19.62
C PHE A 106 14.03 6.37 20.28
N HIS A 107 14.27 6.50 21.59
CA HIS A 107 14.01 7.73 22.36
C HIS A 107 12.56 8.24 22.25
N GLN A 108 11.59 7.32 22.14
CA GLN A 108 10.17 7.61 21.94
C GLN A 108 9.82 8.37 20.64
N ARG A 109 10.75 8.47 19.67
CA ARG A 109 10.51 9.10 18.37
C ARG A 109 10.01 8.10 17.34
N VAL A 110 8.89 7.44 17.62
CA VAL A 110 8.26 6.44 16.74
C VAL A 110 6.80 6.81 16.48
N ALA A 111 6.43 6.96 15.21
CA ALA A 111 5.05 7.09 14.76
C ALA A 111 4.60 5.81 14.03
N THR A 112 3.31 5.48 14.08
CA THR A 112 2.77 4.25 13.49
C THR A 112 1.66 4.57 12.50
N TYR A 113 1.77 4.03 11.28
CA TYR A 113 0.80 4.16 10.20
C TYR A 113 0.54 2.76 9.61
N PRO A 114 -0.19 1.90 10.33
CA PRO A 114 -0.18 0.46 10.10
C PRO A 114 -1.12 0.07 8.95
N PHE A 115 -0.66 -0.82 8.07
CA PHE A 115 -1.52 -1.47 7.08
C PHE A 115 -1.05 -2.89 6.76
N GLN A 116 -1.98 -3.74 6.28
CA GLN A 116 -1.73 -5.17 6.07
C GLN A 116 -0.61 -5.42 5.04
N ASP A 117 0.19 -6.47 5.29
CA ASP A 117 1.27 -6.86 4.39
C ASP A 117 0.71 -7.23 2.99
N HIS A 118 1.43 -6.84 1.94
CA HIS A 118 1.04 -7.03 0.52
C HIS A 118 -0.28 -6.37 0.07
N ASN A 119 -0.84 -5.44 0.85
CA ASN A 119 -1.98 -4.61 0.46
C ASN A 119 -1.54 -3.13 0.34
N PRO A 120 -2.30 -2.27 -0.35
CA PRO A 120 -2.15 -0.82 -0.22
C PRO A 120 -2.64 -0.32 1.15
N PRO A 121 -2.19 0.87 1.61
CA PRO A 121 -2.82 1.56 2.74
C PRO A 121 -4.21 2.06 2.34
N SER A 122 -5.01 2.51 3.31
CA SER A 122 -6.16 3.36 3.03
C SER A 122 -5.67 4.69 2.47
N ILE A 123 -6.40 5.24 1.49
CA ILE A 123 -6.04 6.50 0.87
C ILE A 123 -5.99 7.65 1.90
N GLU A 124 -6.84 7.60 2.92
CA GLU A 124 -6.94 8.62 3.98
C GLU A 124 -5.70 8.67 4.87
N VAL A 125 -4.97 7.55 5.00
CA VAL A 125 -3.77 7.45 5.84
C VAL A 125 -2.54 8.07 5.16
N ILE A 126 -2.56 8.21 3.82
CA ILE A 126 -1.40 8.67 3.06
C ILE A 126 -1.07 10.14 3.35
N LYS A 127 -2.07 11.04 3.30
CA LYS A 127 -1.86 12.47 3.51
C LYS A 127 -1.33 12.79 4.93
N PRO A 128 -1.93 12.29 6.03
CA PRO A 128 -1.41 12.49 7.38
C PRO A 128 0.02 11.97 7.57
N PHE A 129 0.36 10.82 6.98
CA PHE A 129 1.73 10.32 6.99
C PHE A 129 2.69 11.29 6.30
N CYS A 130 2.32 11.78 5.10
CA CYS A 130 3.16 12.71 4.35
C CYS A 130 3.36 14.02 5.10
N GLU A 131 2.30 14.56 5.69
CA GLU A 131 2.34 15.79 6.50
C GLU A 131 3.21 15.61 7.76
N ASP A 132 3.11 14.48 8.47
CA ASP A 132 3.95 14.20 9.63
C ASP A 132 5.44 14.09 9.25
N VAL A 133 5.75 13.38 8.16
CA VAL A 133 7.12 13.31 7.64
C VAL A 133 7.63 14.70 7.25
N HIS A 134 6.84 15.47 6.52
CA HIS A 134 7.22 16.82 6.09
C HIS A 134 7.47 17.73 7.30
N GLN A 135 6.54 17.76 8.25
CA GLN A 135 6.66 18.58 9.46
C GLN A 135 7.88 18.19 10.30
N TRP A 136 8.21 16.89 10.39
CA TRP A 136 9.42 16.45 11.08
C TRP A 136 10.69 16.94 10.37
N LEU A 137 10.76 16.80 9.05
CA LEU A 137 11.93 17.18 8.27
C LEU A 137 12.12 18.71 8.19
N ASP A 138 11.03 19.48 8.23
CA ASP A 138 11.08 20.95 8.19
C ASP A 138 11.49 21.58 9.53
N LYS A 139 11.40 20.85 10.64
CA LYS A 139 11.77 21.35 11.97
C LYS A 139 13.27 21.63 12.12
N ASP A 140 14.12 20.89 11.43
CA ASP A 140 15.58 21.06 11.44
C ASP A 140 16.17 20.40 10.19
N SER A 141 17.08 21.07 9.48
CA SER A 141 17.68 20.57 8.25
C SER A 141 18.52 19.29 8.43
N ARG A 142 18.87 18.95 9.68
CA ARG A 142 19.56 17.70 10.03
C ARG A 142 18.60 16.54 10.28
N ASN A 143 17.30 16.80 10.38
CA ASN A 143 16.31 15.77 10.70
C ASN A 143 16.21 14.72 9.60
N VAL A 144 16.01 13.47 10.01
CA VAL A 144 15.92 12.30 9.16
C VAL A 144 14.66 11.49 9.51
N ALA A 145 13.94 11.06 8.48
CA ALA A 145 12.79 10.18 8.61
C ALA A 145 13.19 8.75 8.22
N ALA A 146 13.04 7.79 9.12
CA ALA A 146 13.32 6.38 8.84
C ALA A 146 12.02 5.57 8.78
N VAL A 147 11.62 5.19 7.57
CA VAL A 147 10.36 4.49 7.30
C VAL A 147 10.64 3.00 7.11
N HIS A 148 9.86 2.16 7.78
CA HIS A 148 10.04 0.72 7.67
C HIS A 148 8.71 -0.04 7.67
N CYS A 149 8.77 -1.26 7.15
CA CYS A 149 7.74 -2.28 7.33
C CYS A 149 8.43 -3.58 7.74
N LYS A 150 7.95 -4.73 7.30
CA LYS A 150 8.67 -6.00 7.46
C LYS A 150 9.99 -5.97 6.67
N ALA A 151 9.93 -5.86 5.35
CA ALA A 151 11.09 -5.93 4.44
C ALA A 151 11.58 -4.59 3.88
N GLY A 152 10.91 -3.48 4.20
CA GLY A 152 11.29 -2.17 3.67
C GLY A 152 11.21 -2.09 2.15
N LYS A 153 10.16 -2.68 1.54
CA LYS A 153 10.04 -2.83 0.08
C LYS A 153 8.70 -2.28 -0.45
N GLY A 154 7.63 -3.08 -0.45
CA GLY A 154 6.33 -2.68 -1.00
C GLY A 154 5.66 -1.57 -0.20
N ARG A 155 5.24 -1.86 1.04
CA ARG A 155 4.57 -0.90 1.94
C ARG A 155 5.39 0.39 2.14
N THR A 156 6.67 0.25 2.48
CA THR A 156 7.60 1.37 2.62
C THR A 156 7.74 2.18 1.34
N GLY A 157 7.81 1.50 0.19
CA GLY A 157 7.88 2.16 -1.10
C GLY A 157 6.63 2.98 -1.41
N VAL A 158 5.42 2.48 -1.13
CA VAL A 158 4.19 3.25 -1.32
C VAL A 158 4.25 4.57 -0.55
N MET A 159 4.49 4.50 0.76
CA MET A 159 4.47 5.70 1.61
C MET A 159 5.57 6.69 1.24
N ILE A 160 6.80 6.21 0.95
CA ILE A 160 7.89 7.08 0.50
C ILE A 160 7.61 7.69 -0.88
N CYS A 161 7.07 6.92 -1.84
CA CYS A 161 6.72 7.49 -3.16
C CYS A 161 5.65 8.56 -3.03
N CYS A 162 4.62 8.34 -2.20
CA CYS A 162 3.62 9.37 -1.89
C CYS A 162 4.25 10.60 -1.24
N TYR A 163 5.22 10.43 -0.34
CA TYR A 163 5.96 11.57 0.23
C TYR A 163 6.80 12.32 -0.81
N LEU A 164 7.47 11.62 -1.74
CA LEU A 164 8.23 12.26 -2.83
C LEU A 164 7.32 13.12 -3.73
N LEU A 165 6.09 12.67 -3.97
CA LEU A 165 5.06 13.45 -4.68
C LEU A 165 4.60 14.64 -3.83
N HIS A 166 4.30 14.42 -2.54
CA HIS A 166 3.83 15.46 -1.63
C HIS A 166 4.83 16.60 -1.46
N SER A 167 6.12 16.26 -1.34
CA SER A 167 7.24 17.21 -1.20
C SER A 167 7.78 17.72 -2.55
N LEU A 168 7.05 17.46 -3.65
CA LEU A 168 7.36 17.88 -5.01
C LEU A 168 8.76 17.47 -5.51
N GLN A 169 9.35 16.43 -4.91
CA GLN A 169 10.63 15.85 -5.34
C GLN A 169 10.46 15.01 -6.61
N CYS A 170 9.24 14.55 -6.88
CA CYS A 170 8.85 13.86 -8.10
C CYS A 170 7.54 14.44 -8.62
N VAL A 171 7.40 14.57 -9.93
CA VAL A 171 6.21 15.16 -10.58
C VAL A 171 5.16 14.10 -10.88
N SER A 172 5.57 12.87 -11.22
CA SER A 172 4.66 11.77 -11.54
C SER A 172 4.85 10.57 -10.62
N ALA A 173 3.77 9.77 -10.46
CA ALA A 173 3.83 8.51 -9.73
C ALA A 173 4.87 7.54 -10.33
N GLU A 174 5.02 7.54 -11.66
CA GLU A 174 6.00 6.73 -12.35
C GLU A 174 7.43 7.12 -11.96
N ASP A 175 7.75 8.42 -11.93
CA ASP A 175 9.05 8.93 -11.51
C ASP A 175 9.36 8.51 -10.07
N ALA A 176 8.41 8.71 -9.16
CA ALA A 176 8.57 8.35 -7.75
C ALA A 176 8.82 6.84 -7.56
N LEU A 177 8.02 6.01 -8.24
CA LEU A 177 8.13 4.54 -8.20
C LEU A 177 9.48 4.05 -8.77
N ASN A 178 9.92 4.64 -9.89
CA ASN A 178 11.17 4.31 -10.55
C ASN A 178 12.37 4.75 -9.70
N TYR A 179 12.32 5.97 -9.17
CA TYR A 179 13.35 6.51 -8.27
C TYR A 179 13.52 5.61 -7.04
N TYR A 180 12.41 5.28 -6.37
CA TYR A 180 12.44 4.39 -5.22
C TYR A 180 12.99 3.01 -5.57
N GLY A 181 12.56 2.41 -6.69
CA GLY A 181 13.06 1.12 -7.17
C GLY A 181 14.57 1.12 -7.38
N GLN A 182 15.10 2.14 -8.08
CA GLN A 182 16.52 2.30 -8.35
C GLN A 182 17.35 2.53 -7.09
N LYS A 183 16.84 3.32 -6.14
CA LYS A 183 17.53 3.56 -4.86
C LYS A 183 17.50 2.33 -3.98
N ARG A 184 16.34 1.68 -3.81
CA ARG A 184 16.15 0.63 -2.80
C ARG A 184 16.65 -0.76 -3.24
N THR A 185 16.67 -1.04 -4.54
CA THR A 185 16.93 -2.40 -5.07
C THR A 185 17.93 -2.41 -6.22
N PHE A 186 18.65 -3.52 -6.40
CA PHE A 186 19.56 -3.72 -7.53
C PHE A 186 18.80 -4.06 -8.83
N ASP A 187 17.69 -4.78 -8.73
CA ASP A 187 16.85 -5.19 -9.86
C ASP A 187 15.81 -4.14 -10.25
N LYS A 188 15.87 -2.94 -9.65
CA LYS A 188 14.91 -1.83 -9.79
C LYS A 188 13.47 -2.18 -9.40
N LYS A 189 13.22 -3.35 -8.82
CA LYS A 189 11.88 -3.80 -8.42
C LYS A 189 11.57 -3.33 -7.00
N GLY A 190 11.19 -2.07 -6.83
CA GLY A 190 10.70 -1.50 -5.57
C GLY A 190 9.27 -1.96 -5.25
N VAL A 191 8.29 -1.13 -5.61
CA VAL A 191 6.85 -1.43 -5.49
C VAL A 191 6.37 -2.16 -6.75
N THR A 192 6.08 -3.45 -6.60
CA THR A 192 5.72 -4.32 -7.73
C THR A 192 4.27 -4.78 -7.73
N ILE A 193 3.56 -4.63 -6.61
CA ILE A 193 2.15 -5.07 -6.52
C ILE A 193 1.29 -4.00 -7.21
N PRO A 194 0.49 -4.36 -8.23
CA PRO A 194 -0.33 -3.40 -8.96
C PRO A 194 -1.20 -2.52 -8.08
N SER A 195 -1.90 -3.10 -7.09
CA SER A 195 -2.71 -2.30 -6.16
C SER A 195 -1.90 -1.31 -5.34
N GLN A 196 -0.66 -1.63 -4.96
CA GLN A 196 0.21 -0.68 -4.28
C GLN A 196 0.63 0.48 -5.20
N ARG A 197 0.94 0.19 -6.47
CA ARG A 197 1.26 1.22 -7.47
C ARG A 197 0.06 2.11 -7.78
N ARG A 198 -1.14 1.52 -7.86
CA ARG A 198 -2.41 2.24 -8.06
C ARG A 198 -2.65 3.30 -6.99
N TYR A 199 -2.33 3.02 -5.73
CA TYR A 199 -2.50 4.00 -4.65
C TYR A 199 -1.48 5.14 -4.70
N VAL A 200 -0.26 4.90 -5.22
CA VAL A 200 0.68 5.99 -5.52
C VAL A 200 0.14 6.88 -6.65
N ASN A 201 -0.46 6.28 -7.69
CA ASN A 201 -1.13 7.01 -8.75
C ASN A 201 -2.34 7.84 -8.25
N TYR A 202 -3.18 7.25 -7.39
CA TYR A 202 -4.30 7.95 -6.77
C TYR A 202 -3.82 9.17 -5.99
N TYR A 203 -2.78 9.01 -5.18
CA TYR A 203 -2.23 10.12 -4.42
C TYR A 203 -1.56 11.17 -5.31
N ALA A 204 -0.86 10.77 -6.37
CA ALA A 204 -0.33 11.70 -7.36
C ALA A 204 -1.43 12.57 -7.97
N LEU A 205 -2.58 11.98 -8.32
CA LEU A 205 -3.73 12.73 -8.84
C LEU A 205 -4.27 13.74 -7.82
N LEU A 206 -4.38 13.34 -6.54
CA LEU A 206 -4.82 14.25 -5.47
C LEU A 206 -3.87 15.46 -5.34
N VAL A 207 -2.55 15.23 -5.39
CA VAL A 207 -1.54 16.29 -5.31
C VAL A 207 -1.56 17.16 -6.57
N GLU A 208 -1.51 16.57 -7.77
CA GLU A 208 -1.44 17.28 -9.04
C GLU A 208 -2.67 18.18 -9.27
N LYS A 209 -3.86 17.68 -8.92
CA LYS A 209 -5.13 18.40 -9.10
C LYS A 209 -5.54 19.20 -7.86
N ASN A 210 -4.75 19.18 -6.80
CA ASN A 210 -5.06 19.79 -5.50
C ASN A 210 -6.46 19.41 -4.98
N LEU A 211 -6.79 18.12 -5.04
CA LEU A 211 -8.10 17.59 -4.66
C LEU A 211 -8.12 17.16 -3.19
N ASN A 212 -9.21 17.49 -2.50
CA ASN A 212 -9.53 16.90 -1.21
C ASN A 212 -10.29 15.59 -1.44
N TYR A 213 -9.73 14.50 -0.91
CA TYR A 213 -10.39 13.20 -0.95
C TYR A 213 -11.67 13.22 -0.11
N LYS A 214 -12.74 12.65 -0.65
CA LYS A 214 -13.96 12.31 0.09
C LYS A 214 -14.44 10.91 -0.32
N PRO A 215 -14.89 10.06 0.62
CA PRO A 215 -15.47 8.77 0.27
C PRO A 215 -16.69 8.91 -0.65
N VAL A 216 -16.82 8.04 -1.66
CA VAL A 216 -17.96 8.02 -2.59
C VAL A 216 -18.67 6.68 -2.48
N VAL A 217 -20.00 6.70 -2.23
CA VAL A 217 -20.80 5.48 -2.21
C VAL A 217 -21.14 5.06 -3.63
N LEU A 218 -20.77 3.84 -4.00
CA LEU A 218 -21.13 3.23 -5.28
C LEU A 218 -21.90 1.94 -5.06
N THR A 219 -22.92 1.70 -5.88
CA THR A 219 -23.60 0.40 -5.92
C THR A 219 -23.02 -0.45 -7.03
N VAL A 220 -22.45 -1.61 -6.69
CA VAL A 220 -21.90 -2.56 -7.66
C VAL A 220 -23.03 -3.33 -8.33
N LYS A 221 -23.15 -3.25 -9.66
CA LYS A 221 -24.19 -3.91 -10.45
C LYS A 221 -23.70 -5.20 -11.10
N GLU A 222 -22.51 -5.15 -11.69
CA GLU A 222 -21.97 -6.24 -12.50
C GLU A 222 -20.45 -6.31 -12.37
N ILE A 223 -19.91 -7.54 -12.37
CA ILE A 223 -18.49 -7.81 -12.54
C ILE A 223 -18.34 -8.78 -13.71
N LYS A 224 -17.62 -8.37 -14.75
CA LYS A 224 -17.35 -9.15 -15.96
C LYS A 224 -15.88 -9.54 -16.03
N LEU A 225 -15.60 -10.78 -16.40
CA LEU A 225 -14.27 -11.32 -16.70
C LEU A 225 -14.23 -11.67 -18.19
N ASP A 226 -13.33 -11.06 -18.95
CA ASP A 226 -13.34 -11.14 -20.41
C ASP A 226 -11.91 -11.16 -21.00
N PRO A 227 -11.55 -12.13 -21.86
CA PRO A 227 -12.28 -13.37 -22.11
C PRO A 227 -12.26 -14.30 -20.89
N VAL A 228 -12.96 -15.42 -20.97
CA VAL A 228 -12.92 -16.48 -19.95
C VAL A 228 -11.47 -16.93 -19.68
N PRO A 229 -11.00 -16.94 -18.41
CA PRO A 229 -9.67 -17.43 -18.05
C PRO A 229 -9.37 -18.85 -18.57
N ASN A 230 -8.21 -19.03 -19.21
CA ASN A 230 -7.73 -20.30 -19.78
C ASN A 230 -7.72 -21.48 -18.80
N ILE A 231 -7.54 -21.21 -17.49
CA ILE A 231 -7.60 -22.24 -16.45
C ILE A 231 -8.91 -23.03 -16.49
N PHE A 232 -10.00 -22.44 -17.00
CA PHE A 232 -11.32 -23.05 -17.10
C PHE A 232 -11.45 -24.07 -18.23
N ASN A 233 -10.49 -24.14 -19.17
CA ASN A 233 -10.47 -25.16 -20.22
C ASN A 233 -10.02 -26.54 -19.72
N SER A 234 -9.49 -26.63 -18.49
CA SER A 234 -8.87 -27.86 -17.96
C SER A 234 -9.78 -28.72 -17.07
N GLY A 235 -11.04 -28.35 -16.85
CA GLY A 235 -12.01 -29.14 -16.07
C GLY A 235 -13.22 -28.35 -15.55
N GLN A 236 -14.07 -28.97 -14.72
CA GLN A 236 -15.16 -28.28 -14.01
C GLN A 236 -14.56 -27.27 -13.03
N THR A 237 -14.57 -26.01 -13.43
CA THR A 237 -14.04 -24.91 -12.64
C THR A 237 -15.18 -23.98 -12.28
N CYS A 238 -15.24 -23.61 -11.01
CA CYS A 238 -16.32 -22.79 -10.47
C CYS A 238 -15.75 -21.51 -9.89
N ILE A 239 -16.37 -20.38 -10.20
CA ILE A 239 -15.91 -19.07 -9.74
C ILE A 239 -16.67 -18.66 -8.49
N ARG A 240 -15.95 -18.06 -7.56
CA ARG A 240 -16.53 -17.30 -6.45
C ARG A 240 -15.84 -15.95 -6.33
N LEU A 241 -16.65 -14.88 -6.31
CA LEU A 241 -16.19 -13.53 -6.04
C LEU A 241 -16.49 -13.13 -4.59
N VAL A 242 -15.57 -12.38 -4.01
CA VAL A 242 -15.73 -11.76 -2.69
C VAL A 242 -15.35 -10.29 -2.81
N ILE A 243 -16.23 -9.41 -2.32
CA ILE A 243 -15.95 -7.98 -2.22
C ILE A 243 -15.81 -7.64 -0.74
N SER A 244 -14.80 -6.85 -0.43
CA SER A 244 -14.49 -6.42 0.94
C SER A 244 -13.97 -4.99 0.94
N GLU A 245 -13.95 -4.33 2.09
CA GLU A 245 -13.49 -2.94 2.23
C GLU A 245 -12.76 -2.75 3.56
N TRP A 246 -11.94 -1.70 3.67
CA TRP A 246 -11.36 -1.30 4.96
C TRP A 246 -12.44 -0.79 5.92
N ILE A 247 -12.32 -1.12 7.20
CA ILE A 247 -13.28 -0.66 8.22
C ILE A 247 -12.88 0.72 8.69
N ASN A 248 -13.70 1.75 8.46
CA ASN A 248 -13.50 3.11 8.97
C ASN A 248 -12.08 3.67 8.69
N GLY A 249 -11.54 3.45 7.49
CA GLY A 249 -10.17 3.85 7.12
C GLY A 249 -9.04 3.03 7.78
N ASP A 250 -9.37 2.13 8.72
CA ASP A 250 -8.42 1.24 9.38
C ASP A 250 -7.95 0.14 8.41
N SER A 251 -6.77 0.35 7.86
CA SER A 251 -6.13 -0.53 6.88
C SER A 251 -5.57 -1.83 7.50
N SER A 252 -5.86 -2.08 8.77
CA SER A 252 -5.56 -3.35 9.46
C SER A 252 -6.77 -4.29 9.51
N LYS A 253 -8.00 -3.78 9.33
CA LYS A 253 -9.24 -4.53 9.48
C LYS A 253 -10.09 -4.46 8.22
N ILE A 254 -10.51 -5.63 7.73
CA ILE A 254 -11.27 -5.78 6.49
C ILE A 254 -12.67 -6.34 6.78
N ARG A 255 -13.70 -5.71 6.21
CA ARG A 255 -15.10 -6.17 6.26
C ARG A 255 -15.48 -6.75 4.91
N LYS A 256 -16.06 -7.95 4.93
CA LYS A 256 -16.66 -8.56 3.72
C LYS A 256 -18.06 -7.98 3.51
N VAL A 257 -18.29 -7.36 2.37
CA VAL A 257 -19.58 -6.74 2.00
C VAL A 257 -20.41 -7.63 1.07
N TYR A 258 -19.75 -8.46 0.27
CA TYR A 258 -20.42 -9.37 -0.65
C TYR A 258 -19.64 -10.65 -0.84
N SER A 259 -20.37 -11.74 -1.08
CA SER A 259 -19.83 -12.99 -1.57
C SER A 259 -20.83 -13.56 -2.55
N SER A 260 -20.40 -13.81 -3.78
CA SER A 260 -21.25 -14.49 -4.75
C SER A 260 -21.48 -15.95 -4.34
N ASP A 261 -22.55 -16.52 -4.87
CA ASP A 261 -22.66 -17.97 -5.02
C ASP A 261 -21.56 -18.50 -5.94
N VAL A 262 -21.37 -19.81 -5.86
CA VAL A 262 -20.42 -20.52 -6.73
C VAL A 262 -21.05 -20.64 -8.10
N GLN A 263 -20.45 -20.03 -9.11
CA GLN A 263 -20.93 -20.12 -10.48
C GLN A 263 -20.16 -21.18 -11.25
N ASP A 264 -20.90 -22.15 -11.81
CA ASP A 264 -20.35 -23.14 -12.73
C ASP A 264 -20.12 -22.51 -14.11
N MET A 265 -18.93 -22.71 -14.67
CA MET A 265 -18.60 -22.18 -15.99
C MET A 265 -19.23 -23.02 -17.10
N ARG A 266 -19.96 -22.35 -17.99
CA ARG A 266 -20.49 -22.97 -19.20
C ARG A 266 -19.34 -23.27 -20.15
N ARG A 267 -19.34 -24.46 -20.76
CA ARG A 267 -18.41 -24.80 -21.84
C ARG A 267 -18.61 -23.81 -23.00
N ASN A 268 -17.52 -23.27 -23.54
CA ASN A 268 -17.49 -22.33 -24.67
C ASN A 268 -18.06 -20.92 -24.40
N ALA A 269 -18.15 -20.47 -23.14
CA ALA A 269 -18.47 -19.07 -22.87
C ALA A 269 -17.33 -18.15 -23.33
N SER A 270 -17.67 -16.99 -23.92
CA SER A 270 -16.71 -15.94 -24.31
C SER A 270 -16.24 -15.12 -23.11
N ASP A 271 -17.15 -14.86 -22.17
CA ASP A 271 -16.93 -14.11 -20.94
C ASP A 271 -17.65 -14.74 -19.73
N VAL A 272 -17.31 -14.26 -18.54
CA VAL A 272 -18.05 -14.56 -17.31
C VAL A 272 -18.62 -13.28 -16.72
N THR A 273 -19.93 -13.19 -16.66
CA THR A 273 -20.64 -12.04 -16.11
C THR A 273 -21.37 -12.41 -14.81
N ILE A 274 -20.99 -11.77 -13.71
CA ILE A 274 -21.59 -11.93 -12.39
C ILE A 274 -22.40 -10.68 -12.08
N ARG A 275 -23.73 -10.80 -12.17
CA ARG A 275 -24.67 -9.75 -11.76
C ARG A 275 -24.96 -9.86 -10.28
N LEU A 276 -24.84 -8.75 -9.57
CA LEU A 276 -25.12 -8.70 -8.15
C LEU A 276 -26.62 -8.50 -7.96
N THR A 277 -27.30 -9.53 -7.49
CA THR A 277 -28.76 -9.53 -7.26
C THR A 277 -29.14 -8.76 -5.99
N GLN A 278 -28.24 -8.66 -5.02
CA GLN A 278 -28.38 -7.84 -3.83
C GLN A 278 -27.75 -6.46 -4.03
N MET A 279 -28.39 -5.43 -3.48
CA MET A 279 -27.85 -4.06 -3.45
C MET A 279 -26.53 -4.05 -2.67
N THR A 280 -25.42 -4.04 -3.40
CA THR A 280 -24.07 -4.12 -2.83
C THR A 280 -23.43 -2.75 -2.92
N GLN A 281 -23.59 -1.97 -1.87
CA GLN A 281 -22.93 -0.68 -1.73
C GLN A 281 -21.50 -0.87 -1.23
N VAL A 282 -20.59 -0.09 -1.79
CA VAL A 282 -19.18 -0.05 -1.41
C VAL A 282 -18.73 1.40 -1.22
N LEU A 283 -17.81 1.63 -0.29
CA LEU A 283 -17.33 2.95 0.07
C LEU A 283 -15.81 2.98 0.24
N GLY A 284 -15.18 4.04 -0.29
CA GLY A 284 -13.75 4.26 -0.12
C GLY A 284 -12.91 3.16 -0.76
N ASP A 285 -12.07 2.50 0.03
CA ASP A 285 -11.08 1.49 -0.39
C ASP A 285 -11.68 0.07 -0.43
N VAL A 286 -11.79 -0.49 -1.64
CA VAL A 286 -12.52 -1.73 -1.91
C VAL A 286 -11.59 -2.77 -2.51
N LYS A 287 -11.66 -3.98 -1.98
CA LYS A 287 -10.97 -5.18 -2.47
C LYS A 287 -11.94 -6.12 -3.16
N VAL A 288 -11.55 -6.61 -4.32
CA VAL A 288 -12.24 -7.70 -5.02
C VAL A 288 -11.31 -8.90 -5.10
N GLU A 289 -11.77 -10.06 -4.65
CA GLU A 289 -11.03 -11.31 -4.68
C GLU A 289 -11.79 -12.36 -5.52
N CYS A 290 -11.10 -12.96 -6.48
CA CYS A 290 -11.63 -14.02 -7.31
C CYS A 290 -11.00 -15.37 -6.93
N TYR A 291 -11.84 -16.37 -6.70
CA TYR A 291 -11.43 -17.72 -6.33
C TYR A 291 -11.93 -18.75 -7.34
N ASN A 292 -11.08 -19.73 -7.60
CA ASN A 292 -11.49 -21.01 -8.14
C ASN A 292 -11.87 -21.92 -6.96
N LYS A 293 -13.11 -22.41 -6.96
CA LYS A 293 -13.61 -23.37 -5.97
C LYS A 293 -14.03 -24.66 -6.67
N HIS A 294 -13.12 -25.62 -6.77
CA HIS A 294 -13.49 -26.99 -7.14
C HIS A 294 -14.33 -27.64 -6.04
N LYS A 295 -15.32 -28.47 -6.43
CA LYS A 295 -16.25 -29.14 -5.50
C LYS A 295 -15.56 -29.96 -4.38
N MET A 296 -14.36 -30.49 -4.65
CA MET A 296 -13.64 -31.39 -3.74
C MET A 296 -12.26 -30.88 -3.29
N LYS A 297 -11.82 -29.68 -3.71
CA LYS A 297 -10.51 -29.12 -3.33
C LYS A 297 -10.67 -27.82 -2.54
N LYS A 298 -9.60 -27.45 -1.83
CA LYS A 298 -9.50 -26.15 -1.16
C LYS A 298 -9.67 -25.03 -2.20
N LYS A 299 -10.36 -23.95 -1.81
CA LYS A 299 -10.47 -22.74 -2.63
C LYS A 299 -9.07 -22.19 -2.96
N GLU A 300 -8.83 -21.91 -4.23
CA GLU A 300 -7.59 -21.31 -4.72
C GLU A 300 -7.88 -19.89 -5.19
N LYS A 301 -7.06 -18.94 -4.75
CA LYS A 301 -7.20 -17.55 -5.18
C LYS A 301 -6.61 -17.41 -6.59
N LEU A 302 -7.41 -16.93 -7.53
CA LEU A 302 -6.99 -16.66 -8.91
C LEU A 302 -6.26 -15.33 -8.98
N PHE A 303 -6.94 -14.27 -8.55
CA PHE A 303 -6.41 -12.92 -8.49
C PHE A 303 -7.18 -12.10 -7.46
N HIS A 304 -6.67 -10.92 -7.15
CA HIS A 304 -7.42 -9.88 -6.46
C HIS A 304 -6.97 -8.50 -6.89
N PHE A 305 -7.68 -7.45 -6.51
CA PHE A 305 -7.22 -6.09 -6.68
C PHE A 305 -7.92 -5.18 -5.68
N TRP A 306 -7.29 -4.02 -5.44
CA TRP A 306 -7.88 -2.92 -4.67
C TRP A 306 -8.16 -1.73 -5.58
N PHE A 307 -9.28 -1.06 -5.39
CA PHE A 307 -9.56 0.24 -6.00
C PHE A 307 -10.16 1.17 -4.95
N ASN A 308 -10.21 2.46 -5.25
CA ASN A 308 -10.92 3.41 -4.42
C ASN A 308 -12.07 4.06 -5.22
N THR A 309 -13.26 4.06 -4.62
CA THR A 309 -14.52 4.56 -5.20
C THR A 309 -14.46 6.00 -5.70
N PHE A 310 -13.68 6.87 -5.05
CA PHE A 310 -13.51 8.28 -5.45
C PHE A 310 -12.90 8.42 -6.86
N PHE A 311 -12.09 7.45 -7.27
CA PHE A 311 -11.36 7.47 -8.54
C PHE A 311 -12.06 6.68 -9.65
N VAL A 312 -13.29 6.23 -9.43
CA VAL A 312 -14.11 5.58 -10.46
C VAL A 312 -14.81 6.66 -11.27
N CYS A 313 -14.40 6.85 -12.52
CA CYS A 313 -14.89 7.91 -13.39
C CYS A 313 -15.90 7.40 -14.43
N GLU A 314 -16.63 8.33 -15.05
CA GLU A 314 -17.47 8.05 -16.21
C GLU A 314 -16.62 7.61 -17.41
N PRO A 315 -17.10 6.65 -18.21
CA PRO A 315 -16.49 6.37 -19.50
C PRO A 315 -16.54 7.63 -20.35
N ALA A 316 -15.40 8.04 -20.92
CA ALA A 316 -15.36 9.18 -21.83
C ALA A 316 -16.27 8.89 -23.03
N VAL A 317 -17.25 9.77 -23.28
CA VAL A 317 -17.99 9.77 -24.52
C VAL A 317 -17.01 10.18 -25.61
N THR A 318 -16.57 9.24 -26.44
CA THR A 318 -15.86 9.56 -27.68
C THR A 318 -16.84 10.29 -28.58
N GLU A 319 -16.75 11.62 -28.65
CA GLU A 319 -17.40 12.39 -29.69
C GLU A 319 -16.83 11.94 -31.05
N ASN A 320 -17.62 11.15 -31.77
CA ASN A 320 -17.42 10.92 -33.19
C ASN A 320 -17.58 12.25 -33.93
N GLY A 321 -16.46 12.91 -34.21
CA GLY A 321 -16.38 14.08 -35.06
C GLY A 321 -15.48 13.81 -36.26
N ASN A 322 -16.07 13.45 -37.40
CA ASN A 322 -15.45 13.55 -38.72
C ASN A 322 -14.72 14.89 -38.86
N ARG A 323 -13.39 14.89 -38.94
CA ARG A 323 -12.64 15.91 -39.66
C ARG A 323 -11.51 15.28 -40.45
N GLU A 324 -11.59 15.55 -41.74
CA GLU A 324 -10.74 15.06 -42.81
C GLU A 324 -9.26 15.42 -42.60
N ASN A 325 -8.42 14.54 -43.16
CA ASN A 325 -7.02 14.75 -43.45
C ASN A 325 -6.70 16.18 -43.94
N LYS A 326 -5.76 16.85 -43.26
CA LYS A 326 -4.74 17.66 -43.94
C LYS A 326 -3.38 17.46 -43.30
N HIS A 327 -2.44 17.03 -44.15
CA HIS A 327 -1.01 17.00 -43.94
C HIS A 327 -0.46 18.30 -43.34
N CYS A 328 0.53 18.18 -42.45
CA CYS A 328 1.87 18.71 -42.72
C CYS A 328 2.88 17.95 -41.87
N GLY A 329 3.81 17.26 -42.52
CA GLY A 329 4.90 16.57 -41.87
C GLY A 329 6.07 17.49 -41.59
N GLN A 330 6.85 17.14 -40.57
CA GLN A 330 8.29 17.29 -40.63
C GLN A 330 8.93 16.12 -39.88
N GLN A 331 9.78 15.42 -40.62
CA GLN A 331 10.53 14.24 -40.23
C GLN A 331 11.61 14.63 -39.23
N ASP A 332 11.91 13.75 -38.27
CA ASP A 332 13.31 13.40 -38.05
C ASP A 332 13.50 11.98 -37.53
N LYS A 333 14.67 11.45 -37.87
CA LYS A 333 14.97 10.04 -38.18
C LYS A 333 15.33 9.17 -36.97
N THR A 334 14.89 7.91 -37.04
CA THR A 334 15.49 6.63 -36.59
C THR A 334 16.57 6.61 -35.49
N VAL A 335 16.37 5.76 -34.47
CA VAL A 335 17.33 4.69 -34.09
C VAL A 335 16.58 3.47 -33.56
N HIS A 336 16.72 2.33 -34.24
CA HIS A 336 16.38 1.01 -33.74
C HIS A 336 17.29 0.63 -32.56
N SER A 337 16.71 0.27 -31.42
CA SER A 337 17.38 -0.61 -30.45
C SER A 337 16.38 -1.63 -29.92
N ASN A 338 16.71 -2.91 -30.14
CA ASN A 338 15.99 -4.05 -29.60
C ASN A 338 16.25 -4.12 -28.09
N GLY A 339 15.20 -3.94 -27.30
CA GLY A 339 15.21 -4.17 -25.86
C GLY A 339 13.79 -4.41 -25.39
N MET A 340 13.49 -5.63 -24.95
CA MET A 340 12.21 -5.99 -24.33
C MET A 340 12.10 -5.23 -23.00
N ASP A 341 11.34 -4.13 -22.98
CA ASP A 341 11.12 -3.32 -21.80
C ASP A 341 9.72 -3.62 -21.22
N ASP A 342 9.68 -4.08 -19.97
CA ASP A 342 8.47 -4.41 -19.19
C ASP A 342 7.96 -3.15 -18.48
N SER A 343 7.83 -2.05 -19.23
CA SER A 343 7.32 -0.75 -18.79
C SER A 343 5.81 -0.71 -19.02
N THR A 344 5.05 -1.09 -17.99
CA THR A 344 3.61 -0.89 -17.93
C THR A 344 3.31 0.60 -17.83
N ASN A 345 3.10 1.25 -18.97
CA ASN A 345 2.61 2.63 -19.07
C ASN A 345 1.20 2.71 -18.45
N PHE A 346 1.12 3.17 -17.20
CA PHE A 346 -0.14 3.55 -16.57
C PHE A 346 -0.55 4.92 -17.12
N ARG A 347 -1.15 4.97 -18.31
CA ARG A 347 -1.85 6.17 -18.78
C ARG A 347 -3.29 6.13 -18.30
N PHE A 348 -3.62 6.98 -17.34
CA PHE A 348 -5.00 7.42 -17.21
C PHE A 348 -5.34 8.19 -18.50
N PRO A 349 -6.48 7.94 -19.15
CA PRO A 349 -6.95 8.84 -20.18
C PRO A 349 -7.02 10.25 -19.58
N ASN A 350 -6.59 11.24 -20.35
CA ASN A 350 -6.53 12.65 -19.95
C ASN A 350 -7.96 13.19 -19.81
N ASN A 351 -8.69 12.70 -18.81
CA ASN A 351 -10.11 12.96 -18.61
C ASN A 351 -10.25 14.12 -17.64
N GLN A 352 -10.79 15.24 -18.15
CA GLN A 352 -11.19 16.37 -17.33
C GLN A 352 -12.24 15.90 -16.31
N MET A 353 -11.86 15.74 -15.05
CA MET A 353 -12.83 15.79 -13.96
C MET A 353 -13.35 17.23 -13.91
N ARG A 354 -14.51 17.48 -14.52
CA ARG A 354 -15.17 18.78 -14.46
C ARG A 354 -15.57 19.08 -13.02
N THR A 355 -14.86 19.99 -12.38
CA THR A 355 -15.31 20.69 -11.17
C THR A 355 -16.33 21.74 -11.59
N HIS A 356 -17.63 21.43 -11.56
CA HIS A 356 -18.66 22.45 -11.68
C HIS A 356 -19.36 22.65 -10.33
N SER A 357 -19.24 23.89 -9.84
CA SER A 357 -20.21 24.50 -8.94
C SER A 357 -21.61 24.36 -9.53
N VAL A 358 -22.56 23.98 -8.68
CA VAL A 358 -23.93 23.56 -9.01
C VAL A 358 -24.72 24.69 -9.67
N GLY A 359 -25.11 24.48 -10.93
CA GLY A 359 -26.30 25.07 -11.52
C GLY A 359 -27.38 23.99 -11.60
N HIS A 360 -28.50 24.21 -10.94
CA HIS A 360 -29.64 23.30 -10.90
C HIS A 360 -30.24 23.10 -12.30
N VAL A 361 -30.21 21.87 -12.82
CA VAL A 361 -31.12 21.40 -13.86
C VAL A 361 -31.57 20.00 -13.47
N GLY A 362 -32.86 19.86 -13.16
CA GLY A 362 -33.49 18.61 -12.78
C GLY A 362 -33.41 17.58 -13.91
N GLY A 363 -33.00 16.37 -13.54
CA GLY A 363 -32.99 15.18 -14.38
C GLY A 363 -32.36 14.04 -13.61
N SER A 364 -33.14 13.03 -13.25
CA SER A 364 -32.70 11.79 -12.63
C SER A 364 -31.84 11.01 -13.63
N ASP A 365 -30.55 11.33 -13.71
CA ASP A 365 -29.63 10.64 -14.61
C ASP A 365 -28.90 9.54 -13.83
N ASN A 366 -29.37 8.31 -14.00
CA ASN A 366 -28.87 7.12 -13.33
C ASN A 366 -27.51 6.74 -13.95
N ARG A 367 -26.47 7.53 -13.66
CA ARG A 367 -25.18 7.47 -14.35
C ARG A 367 -24.41 6.21 -13.97
N LEU A 368 -24.31 5.30 -14.93
CA LEU A 368 -23.51 4.09 -14.83
C LEU A 368 -22.02 4.44 -14.97
N LEU A 369 -21.19 3.91 -14.07
CA LEU A 369 -19.74 4.08 -14.07
C LEU A 369 -19.06 2.74 -14.32
N THR A 370 -17.93 2.74 -15.01
CA THR A 370 -17.19 1.50 -15.32
C THR A 370 -15.74 1.60 -14.87
N LEU A 371 -15.27 0.59 -14.13
CA LEU A 371 -13.86 0.39 -13.84
C LEU A 371 -13.36 -0.82 -14.63
N ASN A 372 -12.37 -0.61 -15.51
CA ASN A 372 -11.70 -1.68 -16.23
C ASN A 372 -10.31 -1.90 -15.65
N MET A 373 -9.97 -3.15 -15.39
CA MET A 373 -8.63 -3.56 -14.98
C MET A 373 -8.10 -4.63 -15.93
N ASN A 374 -7.02 -4.32 -16.62
CA ASN A 374 -6.36 -5.33 -17.45
C ASN A 374 -5.61 -6.35 -16.57
N LYS A 375 -5.18 -7.46 -17.17
CA LYS A 375 -4.44 -8.54 -16.50
C LYS A 375 -3.31 -8.07 -15.60
N TRP A 376 -2.51 -7.10 -16.04
CA TRP A 376 -1.33 -6.62 -15.31
C TRP A 376 -1.65 -5.67 -14.15
N GLU A 377 -2.91 -5.27 -14.04
CA GLU A 377 -3.45 -4.47 -12.95
C GLU A 377 -4.02 -5.33 -11.81
N LEU A 378 -4.05 -6.66 -11.99
CA LEU A 378 -4.53 -7.62 -11.01
C LEU A 378 -3.36 -8.16 -10.16
N ASP A 379 -3.57 -8.23 -8.85
CA ASP A 379 -2.64 -8.83 -7.90
C ASP A 379 -2.81 -10.35 -7.82
N GLY A 380 -1.83 -11.01 -7.18
CA GLY A 380 -1.93 -12.41 -6.77
C GLY A 380 -1.55 -13.42 -7.84
N HIS A 381 -1.53 -13.04 -9.12
CA HIS A 381 -1.03 -13.89 -10.21
C HIS A 381 0.34 -13.41 -10.71
N LYS A 382 1.08 -14.32 -11.35
CA LYS A 382 2.39 -14.05 -12.00
C LYS A 382 2.44 -14.68 -13.39
N ASP A 383 1.29 -14.75 -14.04
CA ASP A 383 1.09 -15.54 -15.26
C ASP A 383 1.69 -14.85 -16.50
N LYS A 384 3.02 -14.78 -16.55
CA LYS A 384 3.76 -14.16 -17.66
C LYS A 384 3.69 -14.94 -18.97
N GLN A 385 3.31 -16.21 -18.92
CA GLN A 385 3.24 -17.10 -20.08
C GLN A 385 1.80 -17.25 -20.61
N ASN A 386 0.85 -16.50 -20.07
CA ASN A 386 -0.57 -16.53 -20.46
C ASN A 386 -1.22 -17.92 -20.35
N LYS A 387 -0.77 -18.72 -19.38
CA LYS A 387 -1.28 -20.09 -19.15
C LYS A 387 -2.62 -20.09 -18.43
N LEU A 388 -2.83 -19.14 -17.51
CA LEU A 388 -4.05 -19.05 -16.70
C LEU A 388 -5.02 -18.00 -17.25
N PHE A 389 -4.49 -16.90 -17.76
CA PHE A 389 -5.24 -15.79 -18.33
C PHE A 389 -4.65 -15.44 -19.70
N SER A 390 -5.49 -15.19 -20.70
CA SER A 390 -5.05 -14.67 -21.99
C SER A 390 -4.35 -13.31 -21.84
N ALA A 391 -3.64 -12.86 -22.87
CA ALA A 391 -2.90 -11.59 -22.82
C ALA A 391 -3.84 -10.36 -22.74
N ASP A 392 -5.01 -10.47 -23.35
CA ASP A 392 -6.10 -9.47 -23.42
C ASP A 392 -7.12 -9.60 -22.28
N PHE A 393 -6.86 -10.50 -21.31
CA PHE A 393 -7.72 -10.67 -20.15
C PHE A 393 -7.89 -9.36 -19.37
N HIS A 394 -9.13 -9.02 -19.07
CA HIS A 394 -9.50 -7.88 -18.24
C HIS A 394 -10.73 -8.18 -17.39
N VAL A 395 -10.91 -7.36 -16.35
CA VAL A 395 -12.05 -7.39 -15.45
C VAL A 395 -12.72 -6.03 -15.49
N SER A 396 -14.03 -6.02 -15.76
CA SER A 396 -14.84 -4.81 -15.77
C SER A 396 -15.83 -4.83 -14.61
N LEU A 397 -15.99 -3.70 -13.94
CA LEU A 397 -16.97 -3.50 -12.89
C LEU A 397 -17.90 -2.37 -13.30
N LEU A 398 -19.19 -2.66 -13.29
CA LEU A 398 -20.25 -1.69 -13.54
C LEU A 398 -20.81 -1.23 -12.20
N PHE A 399 -20.86 0.08 -12.00
CA PHE A 399 -21.41 0.72 -10.82
C PHE A 399 -22.55 1.66 -11.20
N GLU A 400 -23.41 1.93 -10.23
CA GLU A 400 -24.37 3.02 -10.24
C GLU A 400 -24.00 3.97 -9.10
N ARG A 401 -23.93 5.27 -9.40
CA ARG A 401 -23.68 6.28 -8.37
C ARG A 401 -24.92 6.39 -7.48
N THR A 402 -24.73 6.22 -6.18
CA THR A 402 -25.82 6.47 -5.23
C THR A 402 -25.74 7.94 -4.83
N ASP A 403 -26.62 8.78 -5.38
CA ASP A 403 -26.74 10.15 -4.92
C ASP A 403 -27.26 10.13 -3.49
N VAL A 404 -26.36 10.29 -2.52
CA VAL A 404 -26.75 10.65 -1.17
C VAL A 404 -27.04 12.14 -1.24
N SER A 405 -28.31 12.53 -1.11
CA SER A 405 -28.68 13.93 -0.88
C SER A 405 -27.82 14.45 0.26
N GLU A 406 -27.01 15.48 0.00
CA GLU A 406 -26.28 16.17 1.06
C GLU A 406 -27.29 16.57 2.15
N PRO A 407 -26.95 16.47 3.45
CA PRO A 407 -27.83 17.00 4.48
C PRO A 407 -28.01 18.49 4.17
N VAL A 408 -29.26 18.89 3.93
CA VAL A 408 -29.65 20.30 3.76
C VAL A 408 -29.11 21.04 4.97
N VAL A 409 -28.10 21.90 4.74
CA VAL A 409 -27.66 22.85 5.75
C VAL A 409 -28.85 23.78 5.95
N GLY A 410 -29.61 23.54 7.01
CA GLY A 410 -30.68 24.42 7.44
C GLY A 410 -30.11 25.82 7.65
N GLU A 411 -30.73 26.78 6.98
CA GLU A 411 -30.41 28.20 7.04
C GLU A 411 -30.30 28.65 8.50
N THR A 412 -29.15 29.20 8.86
CA THR A 412 -29.00 30.05 10.04
C THR A 412 -29.92 31.25 9.88
N LEU A 413 -31.08 31.19 10.53
CA LEU A 413 -31.87 32.38 10.83
C LEU A 413 -31.19 33.15 11.95
N SER A 414 -30.70 34.32 11.58
CA SER A 414 -30.32 35.39 12.47
C SER A 414 -31.57 36.04 13.05
N GLU A 415 -31.79 35.90 14.36
CA GLU A 415 -32.56 36.91 15.12
C GLU A 415 -31.88 37.15 16.47
N SER A 416 -31.36 38.37 16.60
CA SER A 416 -31.11 39.04 17.86
C SER A 416 -32.44 39.49 18.45
N GLU A 417 -32.74 39.17 19.70
CA GLU A 417 -33.08 40.18 20.73
C GLU A 417 -33.22 39.57 22.12
N SER A 418 -33.03 40.47 23.09
CA SER A 418 -32.84 40.34 24.53
C SER A 418 -34.02 39.77 25.34
N SER A 419 -33.74 39.10 26.46
CA SER A 419 -33.92 39.65 27.83
C SER A 419 -34.24 38.60 28.92
N SER A 420 -33.70 38.90 30.10
CA SER A 420 -34.10 38.54 31.46
C SER A 420 -33.93 37.11 32.03
N CYS A 421 -33.26 37.15 33.18
CA CYS A 421 -33.00 36.17 34.22
C CYS A 421 -34.27 35.64 34.90
N THR A 422 -34.30 34.35 35.24
CA THR A 422 -34.84 33.82 36.52
C THR A 422 -34.21 32.46 36.85
N THR A 423 -33.80 32.32 38.10
CA THR A 423 -33.27 31.14 38.81
C THR A 423 -34.39 30.21 39.32
N ALA A 424 -34.15 28.89 39.30
CA ALA A 424 -34.63 27.86 40.26
C ALA A 424 -33.98 26.50 39.88
N GLU A 425 -33.09 25.95 40.72
CA GLU A 425 -33.32 24.80 41.65
C GLU A 425 -33.49 23.46 40.89
N GLU A 426 -32.45 22.63 40.83
CA GLU A 426 -32.18 21.44 41.68
C GLU A 426 -33.12 20.26 41.39
N GLU A 427 -32.55 19.18 40.81
CA GLU A 427 -32.74 17.81 41.33
C GLU A 427 -31.66 16.88 40.73
N GLU A 428 -30.93 16.24 41.64
CA GLU A 428 -29.98 15.15 41.40
C GLU A 428 -30.73 13.88 40.97
N ASP A 429 -30.08 13.03 40.16
CA ASP A 429 -30.12 11.59 40.38
C ASP A 429 -28.96 10.90 39.65
N GLY A 430 -28.00 10.44 40.44
CA GLY A 430 -26.89 9.58 40.02
C GLY A 430 -27.26 8.10 40.10
N TRP A 431 -26.73 7.30 39.18
CA TRP A 431 -26.71 5.85 39.33
C TRP A 431 -25.30 5.30 39.05
N GLU A 432 -24.64 4.94 40.15
CA GLU A 432 -23.39 4.18 40.19
C GLU A 432 -23.59 2.68 39.95
N SER A 433 -22.55 2.10 39.35
CA SER A 433 -21.94 0.77 39.44
C SER A 433 -22.65 -0.42 40.12
N GLY A 434 -22.44 -1.62 39.54
CA GLY A 434 -22.73 -2.89 40.20
C GLY A 434 -22.14 -4.11 39.47
N PHE A 435 -20.90 -4.46 39.81
CA PHE A 435 -20.26 -5.75 39.52
C PHE A 435 -21.04 -6.93 40.13
N ARG A 436 -21.27 -8.02 39.38
CA ARG A 436 -21.24 -9.40 39.91
C ARG A 436 -20.80 -10.43 38.85
N LYS A 437 -19.72 -11.17 39.17
CA LYS A 437 -19.39 -12.49 38.58
C LYS A 437 -20.33 -13.55 39.16
N PRO A 438 -20.53 -14.69 38.48
CA PRO A 438 -20.79 -15.94 39.15
C PRO A 438 -19.63 -16.92 39.01
N VAL A 439 -19.34 -17.59 40.13
CA VAL A 439 -18.59 -18.84 40.23
C VAL A 439 -19.63 -19.97 40.18
N ALA A 440 -19.40 -20.96 39.33
CA ALA A 440 -19.59 -22.39 39.57
C ALA A 440 -18.89 -23.14 38.44
#